data_AF-A0A961TVU0-F1
#
_entry.id   AF-A0A961TVU0-F1
#
_cell.length_a   1.000
_cell.length_b   1.000
_cell.length_c   1.000
_cell.angle_alpha   90.00
_cell.angle_beta   90.00
_cell.angle_gamma   90.00
#
_symmetry.space_group_name_H-M   'P 1'
#
loop_
_entity.id
_entity.type
_entity.pdbx_description
1 polymer ?
#
loop_
_entity_poly.entity_id
_entity_poly.type
_entity_poly.pdbx_seq_one_letter_code
_entity_poly.pdbx_strand_id
1 'polypeptide(L)'
;RARQISQGASILLDRDNDKNPVVALREIADEVLSPGDLKEDLIHSLQKHVEIDEPEAPDAPEPSAAGEVPAVAGGSDDDEESNIAFDRMTEEDLLAGIEGLVAPEKSDDF
;
A
#
# COMPACT_ATOMS: atom_id res chain seq x y z
N ARG A 1 -18.92 12.18 16.81
CA ARG A 1 -20.38 12.41 16.94
C ARG A 1 -20.91 13.76 16.45
N ALA A 2 -20.64 14.91 17.11
CA ALA A 2 -21.23 16.20 16.71
C ALA A 2 -21.07 16.56 15.22
N ARG A 3 -19.91 16.23 14.63
CA ARG A 3 -19.64 16.36 13.19
C ARG A 3 -20.59 15.50 12.33
N GLN A 4 -20.85 14.26 12.72
CA GLN A 4 -21.76 13.34 12.02
C GLN A 4 -23.18 13.93 12.00
N ILE A 5 -23.66 14.47 13.14
CA ILE A 5 -24.97 15.13 13.22
C ILE A 5 -25.02 16.35 12.28
N SER A 6 -23.96 17.17 12.26
CA SER A 6 -23.86 18.30 11.32
C SER A 6 -23.82 17.89 9.85
N GLN A 7 -23.40 16.65 9.56
CA GLN A 7 -23.41 16.06 8.22
C GLN A 7 -24.74 15.35 7.89
N GLY A 8 -25.75 15.43 8.78
CA GLY A 8 -27.08 14.87 8.57
C GLY A 8 -27.34 13.52 9.24
N ALA A 9 -26.43 13.02 10.10
CA ALA A 9 -26.70 11.82 10.87
C ALA A 9 -27.87 12.03 11.85
N SER A 10 -28.72 11.01 11.96
CA SER A 10 -29.88 10.99 12.86
C SER A 10 -29.46 11.18 14.32
N ILE A 11 -30.24 11.96 15.06
CA ILE A 11 -30.12 12.07 16.53
C ILE A 11 -30.94 10.96 17.20
N LEU A 12 -30.43 10.44 18.32
CA LEU A 12 -31.06 9.37 19.10
C LEU A 12 -31.83 9.90 20.31
N LEU A 13 -31.52 11.14 20.71
CA LEU A 13 -32.22 11.85 21.77
C LEU A 13 -32.97 13.06 21.21
N ASP A 14 -34.08 13.38 21.87
CA ASP A 14 -34.87 14.56 21.53
C ASP A 14 -34.08 15.86 21.76
N ARG A 15 -34.23 16.76 20.80
CA ARG A 15 -33.52 18.03 20.79
C ARG A 15 -34.22 19.06 21.66
N ASP A 16 -33.55 19.54 22.69
CA ASP A 16 -34.05 20.59 23.59
C ASP A 16 -33.49 21.97 23.22
N ASN A 17 -33.71 22.41 21.98
CA ASN A 17 -33.08 23.61 21.40
C ASN A 17 -31.53 23.62 21.49
N ASP A 18 -30.94 22.46 21.77
CA ASP A 18 -29.50 22.28 21.92
C ASP A 18 -28.77 22.41 20.59
N LYS A 19 -27.49 22.81 20.62
CA LYS A 19 -26.61 22.75 19.44
C LYS A 19 -26.07 21.34 19.26
N ASN A 20 -25.62 20.99 18.05
CA ASN A 20 -25.11 19.65 17.74
C ASN A 20 -24.01 19.15 18.70
N PRO A 21 -23.07 19.99 19.19
CA PRO A 21 -22.11 19.57 20.21
C PRO A 21 -22.77 19.17 21.54
N VAL A 22 -23.80 19.89 21.97
CA VAL A 22 -24.50 19.64 23.24
C VAL A 22 -25.38 18.40 23.14
N VAL A 23 -26.12 18.23 22.02
CA VAL A 23 -26.88 17.01 21.74
C VAL A 23 -25.96 15.78 21.74
N ALA A 24 -24.80 15.87 21.09
CA ALA A 24 -23.84 14.77 21.07
C ALA A 24 -23.28 14.42 22.46
N LEU A 25 -23.06 15.42 23.32
CA LEU A 25 -22.63 15.18 24.70
C LEU A 25 -23.73 14.52 25.53
N ARG A 26 -25.00 14.92 25.34
CA ARG A 26 -26.15 14.26 25.98
C ARG A 26 -26.30 12.81 25.54
N GLU A 27 -26.16 12.51 24.24
CA GLU A 27 -26.21 11.12 23.74
C GLU A 27 -25.15 10.23 24.40
N ILE A 28 -23.99 10.79 24.74
CA ILE A 28 -22.91 10.08 25.43
C ILE A 28 -23.19 9.98 26.94
N ALA A 29 -23.68 11.05 27.56
CA ALA A 29 -23.97 11.09 28.99
C ALA A 29 -25.14 10.17 29.37
N ASP A 30 -26.12 10.03 28.49
CA ASP A 30 -27.28 9.14 28.66
C ASP A 30 -26.95 7.68 28.26
N GLU A 31 -25.68 7.37 27.99
CA GLU A 31 -25.15 6.03 27.63
C GLU A 31 -25.81 5.39 26.39
N VAL A 32 -26.55 6.16 25.59
CA VAL A 32 -27.13 5.72 24.32
C VAL A 32 -26.03 5.43 23.30
N LEU A 33 -24.91 6.15 23.39
CA LEU A 33 -23.72 5.97 22.58
C LEU A 33 -22.47 5.90 23.46
N SER A 34 -21.71 4.81 23.32
CA SER A 34 -20.42 4.67 23.97
C SER A 34 -19.35 5.54 23.26
N PRO A 35 -18.50 6.27 24.02
CA PRO A 35 -17.33 6.94 23.46
C PRO A 35 -16.36 5.97 22.78
N GLY A 36 -16.27 4.73 23.28
CA GLY A 36 -15.41 3.69 22.73
C GLY A 36 -15.83 3.34 21.30
N ASP A 37 -17.10 3.04 21.12
CA ASP A 37 -17.66 2.67 19.80
C ASP A 37 -17.47 3.80 18.79
N LEU A 38 -17.71 5.05 19.20
CA LEU A 38 -17.48 6.23 18.35
C LEU A 38 -16.02 6.40 17.92
N LYS A 39 -15.07 5.96 18.75
CA LYS A 39 -13.65 6.00 18.43
C LYS A 39 -13.30 4.89 17.44
N GLU A 40 -13.79 3.69 17.68
CA GLU A 40 -13.56 2.55 16.76
C GLU A 40 -14.19 2.82 15.39
N ASP A 41 -15.41 3.34 15.32
CA ASP A 41 -16.06 3.78 14.08
C ASP A 41 -15.21 4.79 13.31
N LEU A 42 -14.60 5.75 14.02
CA LEU A 42 -13.71 6.73 13.42
C LEU A 42 -12.46 6.06 12.86
N ILE A 43 -11.84 5.15 13.60
CA ILE A 43 -10.66 4.39 13.17
C ILE A 43 -10.98 3.62 11.89
N HIS A 44 -12.07 2.86 11.88
CA HIS A 44 -12.51 2.11 10.70
C HIS A 44 -12.78 3.03 9.51
N SER A 45 -13.38 4.21 9.72
CA SER A 45 -13.63 5.17 8.63
C SER A 45 -12.37 5.71 7.95
N LEU A 46 -11.22 5.65 8.63
CA LEU A 46 -9.92 6.10 8.11
C LEU A 46 -9.13 4.96 7.44
N GLN A 47 -9.41 3.70 7.79
CA GLN A 47 -8.75 2.51 7.27
C GLN A 47 -9.34 2.08 5.92
N LYS A 48 -9.02 2.81 4.84
CA LYS A 48 -9.60 2.56 3.50
C LYS A 48 -8.99 1.38 2.73
N HIS A 49 -7.74 1.03 2.99
CA HIS A 49 -7.07 -0.08 2.34
C HIS A 49 -6.45 -0.98 3.40
N VAL A 50 -6.95 -2.21 3.47
CA VAL A 50 -6.29 -3.32 4.15
C VAL A 50 -5.68 -4.14 3.05
N GLU A 51 -4.36 -4.11 2.92
CA GLU A 51 -3.65 -5.01 2.02
C GLU A 51 -3.89 -6.42 2.56
N ILE A 52 -4.62 -7.23 1.77
CA ILE A 52 -4.77 -8.65 2.06
C ILE A 52 -3.44 -9.26 1.64
N ASP A 53 -2.67 -9.71 2.62
CA ASP A 53 -1.47 -10.50 2.36
C ASP A 53 -1.93 -11.76 1.62
N GLU A 54 -1.48 -11.93 0.38
CA GLU A 54 -1.77 -13.16 -0.34
C GLU A 54 -1.14 -14.31 0.44
N PRO A 55 -1.84 -15.44 0.61
CA PRO A 55 -1.24 -16.59 1.25
C PRO A 55 0.00 -16.98 0.44
N GLU A 56 1.18 -16.88 1.07
CA GLU A 56 2.44 -17.33 0.51
C GLU A 56 2.22 -18.73 -0.07
N ALA A 57 2.32 -18.85 -1.39
CA ALA A 57 2.16 -20.12 -2.06
C ALA A 57 3.17 -21.09 -1.43
N PRO A 58 2.73 -22.28 -0.96
CA PRO A 58 3.66 -23.22 -0.34
C PRO A 58 4.77 -23.50 -1.35
N ASP A 59 6.03 -23.28 -0.93
CA ASP A 59 7.25 -23.51 -1.71
C ASP A 59 7.04 -24.60 -2.74
N ALA A 60 6.81 -24.20 -4.00
CA ALA A 60 6.73 -25.14 -5.09
C ALA A 60 8.12 -25.79 -5.17
N PRO A 61 8.22 -27.13 -5.12
CA PRO A 61 9.51 -27.79 -5.15
C PRO A 61 10.23 -27.37 -6.43
N GLU A 62 11.45 -26.84 -6.28
CA GLU A 62 12.29 -26.44 -7.40
C GLU A 62 12.30 -27.55 -8.46
N PRO A 63 12.08 -27.23 -9.75
CA PRO A 63 12.23 -28.22 -10.80
C PRO A 63 13.70 -28.64 -10.82
N SER A 64 13.95 -29.81 -10.23
CA SER A 64 15.24 -30.48 -10.18
C SER A 64 15.88 -30.48 -11.56
N ALA A 65 17.06 -29.88 -11.64
CA ALA A 65 17.94 -29.91 -12.80
C ALA A 65 18.24 -31.36 -13.21
N ALA A 66 17.46 -31.88 -14.17
CA ALA A 66 17.78 -33.09 -14.90
C ALA A 66 17.09 -33.04 -16.27
N GLY A 67 17.84 -32.69 -17.31
CA GLY A 67 17.40 -32.89 -18.69
C GLY A 67 17.96 -31.86 -19.66
N GLU A 68 18.92 -32.30 -20.46
CA GLU A 68 19.58 -31.59 -21.55
C GLU A 68 18.65 -30.92 -22.58
N VAL A 69 19.22 -29.87 -23.20
CA VAL A 69 18.85 -29.01 -24.35
C VAL A 69 18.33 -29.78 -25.62
N PRO A 70 17.93 -29.16 -26.77
CA PRO A 70 17.91 -27.73 -27.20
C PRO A 70 16.70 -27.28 -28.09
N ALA A 71 16.73 -25.99 -28.49
CA ALA A 71 16.49 -25.47 -29.86
C ALA A 71 15.29 -24.53 -30.11
N VAL A 72 15.66 -23.28 -30.42
CA VAL A 72 15.26 -22.39 -31.54
C VAL A 72 13.82 -21.85 -31.67
N ALA A 73 13.79 -20.53 -31.96
CA ALA A 73 12.73 -19.66 -32.51
C ALA A 73 12.22 -18.65 -31.45
N GLY A 74 12.23 -17.33 -31.64
CA GLY A 74 12.40 -16.50 -32.83
C GLY A 74 11.40 -15.34 -32.74
N GLY A 75 11.88 -14.09 -32.84
CA GLY A 75 11.09 -12.91 -33.21
C GLY A 75 10.62 -11.98 -32.08
N SER A 76 11.07 -10.72 -32.17
CA SER A 76 10.41 -9.45 -31.78
C SER A 76 10.18 -9.23 -30.27
N ASP A 77 10.53 -8.12 -29.62
CA ASP A 77 10.67 -6.72 -30.02
C ASP A 77 11.80 -6.05 -29.22
N ASP A 78 12.51 -5.13 -29.89
CA ASP A 78 13.34 -4.09 -29.29
C ASP A 78 12.53 -3.30 -28.23
N ASP A 79 13.18 -2.94 -27.11
CA ASP A 79 12.85 -1.89 -26.11
C ASP A 79 12.76 -2.32 -24.62
N GLU A 80 13.00 -3.59 -24.25
CA GLU A 80 13.04 -4.01 -22.83
C GLU A 80 14.33 -4.72 -22.36
N GLU A 81 15.39 -4.75 -23.17
CA GLU A 81 16.62 -5.48 -22.81
C GLU A 81 17.45 -4.81 -21.70
N SER A 82 17.30 -3.51 -21.45
CA SER A 82 18.12 -2.82 -20.44
C SER A 82 17.65 -3.06 -18.99
N ASN A 83 16.37 -3.38 -18.77
CA ASN A 83 15.82 -3.56 -17.42
C ASN A 83 15.68 -5.03 -17.01
N ILE A 84 15.61 -5.96 -17.96
CA ILE A 84 15.36 -7.38 -17.69
C ILE A 84 16.67 -8.17 -17.45
N ALA A 85 17.83 -7.55 -17.71
CA ALA A 85 19.12 -8.24 -17.67
C ALA A 85 19.88 -8.09 -16.34
N PHE A 86 19.54 -7.12 -15.48
CA PHE A 86 20.34 -6.84 -14.27
C PHE A 86 20.28 -7.99 -13.25
N ASP A 87 19.14 -8.66 -13.13
CA ASP A 87 18.91 -9.74 -12.15
C ASP A 87 19.41 -11.12 -12.65
N ARG A 88 19.93 -11.20 -13.88
CA ARG A 88 20.52 -12.43 -14.46
C ARG A 88 22.02 -12.33 -14.72
N MET A 89 22.63 -11.18 -14.40
CA MET A 89 24.07 -10.97 -14.50
C MET A 89 24.75 -11.45 -13.22
N THR A 90 25.98 -11.97 -13.36
CA THR A 90 26.78 -12.31 -12.19
C THR A 90 27.28 -11.04 -11.50
N GLU A 91 27.56 -11.11 -10.20
CA GLU A 91 28.06 -9.97 -9.41
C GLU A 91 29.35 -9.37 -10.01
N GLU A 92 30.18 -10.21 -10.64
CA GLU A 92 31.42 -9.80 -11.30
C GLU A 92 31.17 -8.98 -12.58
N ASP A 93 30.17 -9.38 -13.39
CA ASP A 93 29.76 -8.63 -14.59
C ASP A 93 29.16 -7.27 -14.23
N LEU A 94 28.40 -7.20 -13.12
CA LEU A 94 27.82 -5.96 -12.61
C LEU A 94 28.90 -5.00 -12.09
N LEU A 95 29.90 -5.51 -11.35
CA LEU A 95 31.01 -4.69 -10.83
C LEU A 95 31.88 -4.14 -11.95
N ALA A 96 32.21 -4.95 -12.96
CA ALA A 96 32.99 -4.51 -14.11
C ALA A 96 32.27 -3.41 -14.92
N GLY A 97 30.94 -3.50 -15.05
CA GLY A 97 30.13 -2.48 -15.70
C GLY A 97 30.13 -1.14 -14.96
N ILE A 98 30.12 -1.17 -13.62
CA ILE A 98 30.15 0.04 -12.78
C ILE A 98 31.54 0.67 -12.74
N GLU A 99 32.62 -0.10 -12.74
CA GLU A 99 33.99 0.41 -12.70
C GLU A 99 34.37 1.20 -13.98
N GLY A 100 33.73 0.87 -15.11
CA GLY A 100 33.88 1.60 -16.38
C GLY A 100 33.09 2.91 -16.47
N LEU A 101 32.15 3.16 -15.54
CA LEU A 101 31.36 4.38 -15.50
C LEU A 101 32.17 5.50 -14.84
N VAL A 102 32.83 6.33 -15.67
CA VAL A 102 33.40 7.60 -15.22
C VAL A 102 32.25 8.48 -14.73
N ALA A 103 32.19 8.72 -13.42
CA ALA A 103 31.21 9.62 -12.83
C ALA A 103 31.29 10.98 -13.55
N PRO A 104 30.16 11.53 -14.06
CA PRO A 104 30.18 12.85 -14.65
C PRO A 104 30.64 13.85 -13.58
N GLU A 105 31.60 14.70 -13.92
CA GLU A 105 32.01 15.77 -13.01
C GLU A 105 30.77 16.61 -12.67
N LYS A 106 30.54 16.80 -11.36
CA LYS A 106 29.52 17.73 -10.87
C LYS A 106 29.72 19.06 -11.57
N SER A 107 28.84 19.40 -12.49
CA SER A 107 28.64 20.79 -12.86
C SER A 107 27.90 21.42 -11.68
N ASP A 108 28.66 22.03 -10.77
CA ASP A 108 28.12 23.03 -9.86
C ASP A 108 27.81 24.28 -10.69
N ASP A 109 26.71 24.26 -11.44
CA ASP A 109 26.06 25.47 -11.96
C ASP A 109 24.76 25.70 -11.19
N PHE A 110 24.71 26.87 -10.56
CA PHE A 110 23.58 27.44 -9.82
C PHE A 110 22.43 27.84 -10.75
#